data_AF-K4JA88-F1
#
_entry.id   AF-K4JA88-F1
#
_cell.length_a   1.000
_cell.length_b   1.000
_cell.length_c   1.000
_cell.angle_alpha   90.00
_cell.angle_beta   90.00
_cell.angle_gamma   90.00
#
_symmetry.space_group_name_H-M   'P 1'
#
loop_
_entity.id
_entity.type
_entity.pdbx_description
1 polymer ?
#
loop_
_entity_poly.entity_id
_entity_poly.type
_entity_poly.pdbx_seq_one_letter_code
_entity_poly.pdbx_strand_id
1 'polypeptide(L)'
;EVTDCSDGFFCKMLTISEVIGNDTGAYKCFYQDTDMGSVVYVYVQDYRSPFIASVSDQHEVVYITENKNKTVVIPCLGTVSDLNVSLCARYPEKRFVPDGNRISWDSKKGFSIP
;
A
#
# COMPACT_ATOMS: atom_id res chain seq x y z
N GLU A 1 8.62 18.88 -3.05
CA GLU A 1 8.60 20.09 -3.90
C GLU A 1 8.62 19.71 -5.37
N VAL A 2 7.85 20.40 -6.21
CA VAL A 2 7.84 20.20 -7.67
C VAL A 2 8.61 21.34 -8.33
N THR A 3 9.59 21.00 -9.17
CA THR A 3 10.50 21.94 -9.85
C THR A 3 10.61 21.60 -11.33
N ASP A 4 11.18 22.50 -12.13
CA ASP A 4 11.51 22.24 -13.53
C ASP A 4 12.81 21.41 -13.64
N CYS A 5 12.89 20.49 -14.60
CA CYS A 5 14.10 19.72 -14.90
C CYS A 5 14.67 20.04 -16.29
N SER A 6 15.93 19.65 -16.52
CA SER A 6 16.71 20.03 -17.71
C SER A 6 16.42 19.19 -18.96
N ASP A 7 15.62 18.13 -18.87
CA ASP A 7 15.46 17.15 -19.96
C ASP A 7 14.49 17.60 -21.08
N GLY A 8 13.92 18.81 -21.00
CA GLY A 8 13.13 19.40 -22.09
C GLY A 8 12.12 20.46 -21.65
N PHE A 9 11.38 21.00 -22.64
CA PHE A 9 10.42 22.10 -22.48
C PHE A 9 9.23 21.81 -21.55
N PHE A 10 8.96 20.53 -21.23
CA PHE A 10 7.84 20.10 -20.36
C PHE A 10 8.31 19.10 -19.30
N CYS A 11 9.49 19.34 -18.72
CA CYS A 11 10.07 18.48 -17.70
C CYS A 11 9.72 19.00 -16.29
N LYS A 12 9.10 18.15 -15.46
CA LYS A 12 8.85 18.42 -14.03
C LYS A 12 9.52 17.36 -13.17
N MET A 13 10.09 17.78 -12.04
CA MET A 13 10.75 16.93 -11.06
C MET A 13 10.10 17.10 -9.68
N LEU A 14 9.69 16.00 -9.07
CA LEU A 14 9.19 15.96 -7.69
C LEU A 14 10.28 15.46 -6.75
N THR A 15 10.69 16.29 -5.81
CA THR A 15 11.64 15.94 -4.74
C THR A 15 10.90 15.81 -3.42
N ILE A 16 11.08 14.70 -2.71
CA ILE A 16 10.54 14.47 -1.37
C ILE A 16 11.71 14.18 -0.45
N SER A 17 11.90 15.01 0.57
CA SER A 17 12.98 14.89 1.54
C SER A 17 12.50 14.14 2.78
N GLU A 18 13.43 13.47 3.48
CA GLU A 18 13.15 12.81 4.77
C GLU A 18 12.01 11.77 4.71
N VAL A 19 11.99 10.98 3.64
CA VAL A 19 10.97 9.96 3.41
C VAL A 19 10.95 8.89 4.52
N ILE A 20 9.76 8.46 4.88
CA ILE A 20 9.47 7.39 5.84
C ILE A 20 8.61 6.30 5.18
N GLY A 21 8.41 5.17 5.86
CA GLY A 21 7.59 4.06 5.33
C GLY A 21 6.19 4.47 4.88
N ASN A 22 5.60 5.49 5.52
CA ASN A 22 4.30 6.05 5.17
C ASN A 22 4.25 6.78 3.82
N ASP A 23 5.40 7.13 3.25
CA ASP A 23 5.50 7.70 1.90
C ASP A 23 5.49 6.61 0.80
N THR A 24 5.43 5.33 1.17
CA THR A 24 5.21 4.25 0.19
C THR A 24 3.85 4.39 -0.48
N GLY A 25 3.80 4.37 -1.81
CA GLY A 25 2.53 4.47 -2.51
C GLY A 25 2.62 4.77 -4.01
N ALA A 26 1.47 5.08 -4.58
CA ALA A 26 1.33 5.45 -5.99
C ALA A 26 1.55 6.97 -6.17
N TYR A 27 2.54 7.32 -6.98
CA TYR A 27 2.83 8.69 -7.39
C TYR A 27 2.35 8.89 -8.83
N LYS A 28 1.39 9.80 -9.02
CA LYS A 28 0.79 10.10 -10.32
C LYS A 28 1.28 11.44 -10.84
N CYS A 29 1.87 11.43 -12.03
CA CYS A 29 2.08 12.64 -12.83
C CYS A 29 0.91 12.75 -13.83
N PHE A 30 0.21 13.87 -13.86
CA PHE A 30 -0.91 14.08 -14.78
C PHE A 30 -0.97 15.53 -15.22
N TYR A 31 -1.42 15.75 -16.45
CA TYR A 31 -1.74 17.08 -16.95
C TYR A 31 -3.15 17.45 -16.50
N GLN A 32 -3.37 18.63 -15.93
CA GLN A 32 -4.70 18.99 -15.40
C GLN A 32 -5.76 19.15 -16.49
N ASP A 33 -5.36 19.63 -17.67
CA ASP A 33 -6.27 19.95 -18.78
C ASP A 33 -6.59 18.75 -19.69
N THR A 34 -6.00 17.59 -19.41
CA THR A 34 -6.20 16.37 -20.20
C THR A 34 -6.34 15.18 -19.26
N ASP A 35 -7.01 14.10 -19.67
CA ASP A 35 -7.05 12.87 -18.87
C ASP A 35 -5.78 12.00 -19.03
N MET A 36 -4.66 12.62 -19.48
CA MET A 36 -3.39 11.93 -19.68
C MET A 36 -2.54 11.99 -18.42
N GLY A 37 -2.05 10.82 -17.99
CA GLY A 37 -1.14 10.72 -16.87
C GLY A 37 -0.38 9.40 -16.82
N SER A 38 0.65 9.35 -16.00
CA SER A 38 1.46 8.18 -15.71
C SER A 38 1.55 7.98 -14.22
N VAL A 39 1.55 6.71 -13.78
CA VAL A 39 1.62 6.34 -12.37
C VAL A 39 2.84 5.44 -12.17
N VAL A 40 3.64 5.77 -11.16
CA VAL A 40 4.70 4.90 -10.64
C VAL A 40 4.35 4.52 -9.21
N TYR A 41 4.65 3.28 -8.82
CA TYR A 41 4.53 2.86 -7.43
C TYR A 41 5.92 2.83 -6.80
N VAL A 42 6.10 3.54 -5.70
CA VAL A 42 7.38 3.69 -5.02
C VAL A 42 7.30 3.00 -3.67
N TYR A 43 8.29 2.14 -3.39
CA TYR A 43 8.47 1.50 -2.09
C TYR A 43 9.53 2.25 -1.29
N VAL A 44 9.17 2.75 -0.11
CA VAL A 44 10.09 3.37 0.84
C VAL A 44 10.30 2.38 1.98
N GLN A 45 11.38 1.61 1.90
CA GLN A 45 11.68 0.56 2.87
C GLN A 45 11.98 1.16 4.26
N ASP A 46 11.18 0.78 5.26
CA ASP A 46 11.41 1.14 6.67
C ASP A 46 11.82 -0.11 7.46
N TYR A 47 13.02 -0.10 8.04
CA TYR A 47 13.55 -1.23 8.80
C TYR A 47 12.92 -1.35 10.20
N ARG A 48 12.26 -0.30 10.71
CA ARG A 48 11.53 -0.35 11.99
C ARG A 48 10.20 -1.05 11.85
N SER A 49 9.56 -0.93 10.69
CA SER A 49 8.33 -1.65 10.39
C SER A 49 8.16 -1.93 8.90
N PRO A 50 7.88 -3.19 8.51
CA PRO A 50 7.64 -3.55 7.12
C PRO A 50 6.23 -3.16 6.62
N PHE A 51 5.36 -2.60 7.48
CA PHE A 51 3.99 -2.20 7.11
C PHE A 51 3.79 -0.69 7.19
N ILE A 52 3.01 -0.16 6.25
CA ILE A 52 2.57 1.24 6.24
C ILE A 52 1.64 1.47 7.44
N ALA A 53 1.78 2.62 8.13
CA ALA A 53 0.94 3.03 9.24
C ALA A 53 0.90 2.10 10.47
N SER A 54 1.84 1.15 10.58
CA SER A 54 1.92 0.20 11.71
C SER A 54 2.21 0.83 13.08
N VAL A 55 2.62 2.10 13.11
CA VAL A 55 3.07 2.81 14.33
C VAL A 55 1.96 3.70 14.90
N SER A 56 0.74 3.65 14.36
CA SER A 56 -0.39 4.38 14.93
C SER A 56 -1.04 3.56 16.06
N ASP A 57 -1.21 4.16 17.24
CA ASP A 57 -1.97 3.56 18.35
C ASP A 57 -3.48 3.44 18.05
N GLN A 58 -3.93 3.98 16.91
CA GLN A 58 -5.31 3.94 16.48
C GLN A 58 -5.59 2.63 15.75
N HIS A 59 -6.64 1.94 16.20
CA HIS A 59 -7.10 0.71 15.56
C HIS A 59 -7.99 1.07 14.37
N GLU A 60 -7.68 0.50 13.20
CA GLU A 60 -8.52 0.61 12.02
C GLU A 60 -9.71 -0.36 12.10
N VAL A 61 -10.86 0.07 11.57
CA VAL A 61 -12.10 -0.72 11.56
C VAL A 61 -12.41 -1.18 10.14
N VAL A 62 -12.49 -2.50 9.94
CA VAL A 62 -12.90 -3.10 8.68
C VAL A 62 -14.36 -3.55 8.78
N TYR A 63 -15.24 -2.97 7.96
CA TYR A 63 -16.65 -3.36 7.89
C TYR A 63 -16.85 -4.52 6.93
N ILE A 64 -17.36 -5.63 7.45
CA ILE A 64 -17.61 -6.85 6.69
C ILE A 64 -19.12 -6.99 6.48
N THR A 65 -19.56 -7.06 5.23
CA THR A 65 -20.96 -7.33 4.90
C THR A 65 -21.25 -8.83 5.00
N GLU A 66 -22.45 -9.21 5.44
CA GLU A 66 -22.86 -10.61 5.65
C GLU A 66 -22.90 -11.49 4.37
N ASN A 67 -22.70 -10.89 3.20
CA ASN A 67 -22.59 -11.63 1.95
C ASN A 67 -21.31 -12.48 1.93
N LYS A 68 -21.48 -13.78 2.26
CA LYS A 68 -20.42 -14.81 2.35
C LYS A 68 -19.62 -15.03 1.05
N ASN A 69 -20.00 -14.40 -0.06
CA ASN A 69 -19.27 -14.49 -1.32
C ASN A 69 -18.37 -13.28 -1.59
N LYS A 70 -18.25 -12.33 -0.65
CA LYS A 70 -17.39 -11.15 -0.79
C LYS A 70 -16.07 -11.31 -0.05
N THR A 71 -14.97 -11.20 -0.80
CA THR A 71 -13.63 -11.09 -0.25
C THR A 71 -13.48 -9.80 0.56
N VAL A 72 -13.03 -9.95 1.80
CA VAL A 72 -12.60 -8.89 2.70
C VAL A 72 -11.13 -8.59 2.47
N VAL A 73 -10.76 -7.31 2.43
CA VAL A 73 -9.38 -6.87 2.32
C VAL A 73 -9.00 -6.13 3.59
N ILE A 74 -8.00 -6.65 4.30
CA ILE A 74 -7.37 -5.99 5.45
C ILE A 74 -6.25 -5.09 4.91
N PRO A 75 -6.30 -3.76 5.12
CA PRO A 75 -5.40 -2.79 4.48
C PRO A 75 -3.99 -2.73 5.10
N CYS A 76 -3.41 -3.89 5.45
CA CYS A 76 -2.03 -3.99 5.92
C CYS A 76 -1.04 -3.96 4.74
N LEU A 77 -0.80 -2.75 4.22
CA LEU A 77 0.10 -2.49 3.10
C LEU A 77 1.57 -2.62 3.50
N GLY A 78 2.41 -3.08 2.57
CA GLY A 78 3.83 -3.33 2.81
C GLY A 78 4.74 -2.25 2.24
N THR A 79 5.82 -1.92 2.96
CA THR A 79 6.90 -1.05 2.46
C THR A 79 7.89 -1.80 1.55
N VAL A 80 7.72 -3.11 1.40
CA VAL A 80 8.50 -4.00 0.53
C VAL A 80 7.56 -5.00 -0.14
N SER A 81 7.86 -5.39 -1.37
CA SER A 81 6.97 -6.22 -2.20
C SER A 81 6.98 -7.72 -1.88
N ASP A 82 8.05 -8.24 -1.29
CA ASP A 82 8.35 -9.68 -1.12
C ASP A 82 8.35 -10.12 0.36
N LEU A 83 7.42 -9.59 1.15
CA LEU A 83 7.29 -9.94 2.57
C LEU A 83 6.57 -11.28 2.77
N ASN A 84 7.08 -12.07 3.72
CA ASN A 84 6.40 -13.25 4.23
C ASN A 84 5.36 -12.86 5.29
N VAL A 85 4.14 -12.57 4.86
CA VAL A 85 3.06 -12.04 5.71
C VAL A 85 2.09 -13.13 6.15
N SER A 86 1.58 -13.01 7.38
CA SER A 86 0.47 -13.81 7.91
C SER A 86 -0.51 -12.92 8.68
N LEU A 87 -1.81 -13.21 8.60
CA LEU A 87 -2.83 -12.53 9.39
C LEU A 87 -3.17 -13.34 10.65
N CYS A 88 -3.10 -12.70 11.82
CA CYS A 88 -3.42 -13.33 13.10
C CYS A 88 -4.72 -12.74 13.67
N ALA A 89 -5.73 -13.58 13.90
CA ALA A 89 -6.96 -13.22 14.61
C ALA A 89 -6.85 -13.64 16.09
N ARG A 90 -7.45 -12.86 17.01
CA ARG A 90 -7.44 -13.14 18.46
C ARG A 90 -8.67 -13.90 18.96
N TYR A 91 -9.81 -13.82 18.28
CA TYR A 91 -11.08 -14.36 18.79
C TYR A 91 -11.88 -15.10 17.70
N PRO A 92 -11.82 -16.45 17.62
CA PRO A 92 -10.83 -17.30 18.28
C PRO A 92 -9.43 -17.07 17.70
N GLU A 93 -8.40 -17.50 18.42
CA GLU A 93 -7.02 -17.46 17.92
C GLU A 93 -6.89 -18.29 16.64
N LYS A 94 -6.54 -17.62 15.54
CA LYS A 94 -6.31 -18.25 14.23
C LYS A 94 -5.20 -17.52 13.49
N ARG A 95 -4.43 -18.27 12.71
CA ARG A 95 -3.40 -17.74 11.80
C ARG A 95 -3.76 -18.10 10.38
N PHE A 96 -3.81 -17.11 9.51
CA PHE A 96 -4.02 -17.26 8.08
C PHE A 96 -2.70 -16.98 7.35
N VAL A 97 -2.30 -17.91 6.47
CA VAL A 97 -1.11 -17.79 5.64
C VAL A 97 -1.58 -17.74 4.18
N PRO A 98 -1.05 -16.82 3.34
CA PRO A 98 -1.37 -16.79 1.93
C PRO A 98 -1.14 -18.16 1.26
N ASP A 99 -2.16 -18.67 0.58
CA ASP A 99 -2.12 -19.95 -0.14
C ASP A 99 -1.93 -19.75 -1.66
N GLY A 100 -1.92 -18.50 -2.12
CA GLY A 100 -1.80 -18.14 -3.53
C GLY A 100 -3.09 -18.34 -4.33
N ASN A 101 -4.20 -18.66 -3.68
CA ASN A 101 -5.51 -18.88 -4.31
C ASN A 101 -6.60 -18.05 -3.62
N ARG A 102 -7.18 -18.56 -2.53
CA ARG A 102 -8.30 -17.88 -1.85
C ARG A 102 -7.81 -16.83 -0.87
N ILE A 103 -6.65 -17.08 -0.26
CA ILE A 103 -6.03 -16.19 0.70
C ILE A 103 -4.74 -15.67 0.07
N SER A 104 -4.67 -14.37 -0.14
CA SER A 104 -3.52 -13.73 -0.78
C SER A 104 -3.15 -12.45 -0.07
N TRP A 105 -1.86 -12.13 -0.04
CA TRP A 105 -1.39 -10.83 0.39
C TRP A 105 -0.72 -10.13 -0.79
N ASP A 106 -1.06 -8.86 -0.98
CA ASP A 106 -0.44 -7.98 -1.97
C ASP A 106 0.06 -6.73 -1.24
N SER A 107 1.32 -6.36 -1.45
CA SER A 107 1.95 -5.22 -0.74
C SER A 107 1.24 -3.88 -0.97
N LYS A 108 0.53 -3.73 -2.09
CA LYS A 108 -0.17 -2.49 -2.49
C LYS A 108 -1.64 -2.50 -2.08
N LYS A 109 -2.23 -3.67 -1.84
CA LYS A 109 -3.67 -3.84 -1.58
C LYS A 109 -3.98 -4.35 -0.17
N GLY A 110 -3.09 -5.15 0.43
CA GLY A 110 -3.24 -5.77 1.74
C GLY A 110 -3.60 -7.25 1.67
N PHE A 111 -4.16 -7.77 2.77
CA PHE A 111 -4.46 -9.19 2.95
C PHE A 111 -5.92 -9.50 2.58
N SER A 112 -6.13 -10.39 1.61
CA SER A 112 -7.43 -10.76 1.08
C SER A 112 -7.89 -12.11 1.64
N ILE A 113 -9.11 -12.16 2.20
CA ILE A 113 -9.75 -13.37 2.75
C ILE A 113 -11.20 -13.44 2.26
N PRO A 114 -11.70 -14.61 1.84
CA PRO A 114 -13.09 -14.80 1.43
C PRO A 114 -14.09 -14.74 2.60
#